data_AF-A0A0D0E4B3-F1
#
_entry.id   AF-A0A0D0E4B3-F1
#
_cell.length_a   1.000
_cell.length_b   1.000
_cell.length_c   1.000
_cell.angle_alpha   90.00
_cell.angle_beta   90.00
_cell.angle_gamma   90.00
#
_symmetry.space_group_name_H-M   'P 1'
#
loop_
_entity.id
_entity.type
_entity.pdbx_description
1 polymer ?
#
loop_
_entity_poly.entity_id
_entity_poly.type
_entity_poly.pdbx_seq_one_letter_code
_entity_poly.pdbx_strand_id
1 'polypeptide(L)'
;KYFNNIFNVFSHPNIYNKYVCLPHVDDPTPPEILHDPRFYPAFQSAIGAINGTHIICCPSAVERGTSCHREGFLSQNCLVCCSFDLKFTYVLEIAFKHLW
;
A
#
# COMPACT_ATOMS: atom_id res chain seq x y z
N LYS A 1 -6.36 -10.47 10.71
CA LYS A 1 -5.39 -11.37 11.39
C LYS A 1 -4.08 -11.48 10.59
N TYR A 2 -4.11 -11.90 9.33
CA TYR A 2 -2.90 -11.94 8.48
C TYR A 2 -2.38 -10.53 8.15
N PHE A 3 -3.27 -9.60 7.78
CA PHE A 3 -2.93 -8.19 7.74
C PHE A 3 -2.34 -7.72 9.06
N ASN A 4 -2.97 -7.98 10.21
CA ASN A 4 -2.40 -7.59 11.51
C ASN A 4 -0.99 -8.14 11.76
N ASN A 5 -0.68 -9.38 11.32
CA ASN A 5 0.68 -9.91 11.42
C ASN A 5 1.65 -9.13 10.54
N ILE A 6 1.26 -8.86 9.29
CA ILE A 6 2.06 -8.09 8.33
C ILE A 6 2.21 -6.62 8.79
N PHE A 7 1.14 -6.02 9.27
CA PHE A 7 1.10 -4.69 9.87
C PHE A 7 2.02 -4.62 11.09
N ASN A 8 2.01 -5.62 11.97
CA ASN A 8 2.94 -5.69 13.10
C ASN A 8 4.40 -5.79 12.64
N VAL A 9 4.68 -6.52 11.56
CA VAL A 9 6.03 -6.59 10.96
C VAL A 9 6.43 -5.22 10.39
N PHE A 10 5.55 -4.56 9.62
CA PHE A 10 5.82 -3.24 9.06
C PHE A 10 5.91 -2.14 10.13
N SER A 11 5.21 -2.30 11.25
CA SER A 11 5.27 -1.39 12.40
C SER A 11 6.48 -1.64 13.30
N HIS A 12 7.23 -2.72 13.06
CA HIS A 12 8.44 -2.99 13.82
C HIS A 12 9.49 -1.90 13.52
N PRO A 13 10.15 -1.30 14.53
CA PRO A 13 11.05 -0.15 14.31
C PRO A 13 12.12 -0.36 13.24
N ASN A 14 12.68 -1.57 13.15
CA ASN A 14 13.69 -1.93 12.14
C ASN A 14 13.19 -1.86 10.69
N ILE A 15 11.88 -2.01 10.48
CA ILE A 15 11.23 -1.92 9.17
C ILE A 15 10.67 -0.51 9.00
N TYR A 16 9.88 -0.05 9.96
CA TYR A 16 9.23 1.26 9.91
C TYR A 16 10.24 2.38 9.67
N ASN A 17 11.29 2.48 10.51
CA ASN A 17 12.26 3.59 10.41
C ASN A 17 13.12 3.54 9.14
N LYS A 18 13.16 2.39 8.45
CA LYS A 18 14.00 2.19 7.25
C LYS A 18 13.21 2.38 5.96
N TYR A 19 11.94 1.99 5.95
CA TYR A 19 11.13 1.91 4.73
C TYR A 19 9.88 2.79 4.76
N VAL A 20 9.54 3.38 5.92
CA VAL A 20 8.43 4.33 6.07
C VAL A 20 9.00 5.72 6.29
N CYS A 21 8.68 6.64 5.37
CA CYS A 21 9.03 8.05 5.48
C CYS A 21 7.79 8.86 5.11
N LEU A 22 7.41 9.80 5.98
CA LEU A 22 6.33 10.73 5.67
C LEU A 22 6.88 11.85 4.78
N PRO A 23 6.17 12.21 3.70
CA PRO A 23 6.55 13.36 2.88
C PRO A 23 6.41 14.65 3.71
N HIS A 24 7.34 15.58 3.52
CA HIS A 24 7.27 16.91 4.10
C HIS A 24 6.41 17.84 3.22
N VAL A 25 5.74 18.82 3.81
CA VAL A 25 4.90 19.78 3.05
C VAL A 25 5.71 20.61 2.05
N ASP A 26 7.00 20.80 2.35
CA ASP A 26 7.94 21.55 1.51
C ASP A 26 8.78 20.65 0.59
N ASP A 27 8.47 19.34 0.51
CA ASP A 27 9.17 18.46 -0.42
C ASP A 27 8.94 18.93 -1.87
N PRO A 28 10.01 19.05 -2.68
CA PRO A 28 9.86 19.49 -4.05
C PRO A 28 9.11 18.44 -4.88
N THR A 29 8.48 18.89 -5.97
CA THR A 29 7.90 17.97 -6.96
C THR A 29 8.96 16.96 -7.42
N PRO A 30 8.68 15.65 -7.37
CA PRO A 30 9.62 14.63 -7.79
C PRO A 30 10.10 14.83 -9.24
N PRO A 31 11.38 14.56 -9.55
CA PRO A 31 11.94 14.74 -10.90
C PRO A 31 11.17 13.97 -12.00
N GLU A 32 10.59 12.83 -11.65
CA GLU A 32 9.79 11.98 -12.54
C GLU A 32 8.53 12.70 -13.04
N ILE A 33 7.94 13.56 -12.20
CA ILE A 33 6.81 14.41 -12.59
C ILE A 33 7.34 15.69 -13.22
N LEU A 34 8.28 16.37 -12.57
CA LEU A 34 8.73 17.71 -12.95
C LEU A 34 9.27 17.77 -14.40
N HIS A 35 10.00 16.74 -14.83
CA HIS A 35 10.63 16.70 -16.14
C HIS A 35 9.78 16.04 -17.24
N ASP A 36 8.63 15.45 -16.90
CA ASP A 36 7.76 14.80 -17.87
C ASP A 36 6.52 15.68 -18.16
N PRO A 37 6.42 16.30 -19.36
CA PRO A 37 5.29 17.16 -19.71
C PRO A 37 3.96 16.39 -19.88
N ARG A 38 3.97 15.06 -19.79
CA ARG A 38 2.75 14.24 -19.74
C ARG A 38 2.19 14.15 -18.32
N PHE A 39 3.05 14.26 -17.31
CA PHE A 39 2.67 14.20 -15.89
C PHE A 39 2.56 15.58 -15.27
N TYR A 40 3.50 16.47 -15.59
CA TYR A 40 3.35 17.89 -15.31
C TYR A 40 2.39 18.53 -16.33
N PRO A 41 1.37 19.32 -15.93
CA PRO A 41 1.13 19.90 -14.60
C PRO A 41 0.16 19.11 -13.71
N ALA A 42 -0.46 18.04 -14.22
CA ALA A 42 -1.54 17.33 -13.53
C ALA A 42 -1.14 16.80 -12.14
N PHE A 43 0.14 16.44 -11.96
CA PHE A 43 0.67 15.84 -10.73
C PHE A 43 1.69 16.73 -9.98
N GLN A 44 1.77 18.03 -10.28
CA GLN A 44 2.83 18.90 -9.72
C GLN A 44 2.87 18.98 -8.18
N SER A 45 1.80 18.60 -7.50
CA SER A 45 1.69 18.57 -6.04
C SER A 45 1.40 17.17 -5.49
N ALA A 46 1.64 16.13 -6.30
CA ALA A 46 1.46 14.75 -5.87
C ALA A 46 2.58 14.33 -4.91
N ILE A 47 2.18 13.90 -3.71
CA ILE A 47 3.10 13.40 -2.67
C ILE A 47 3.46 11.93 -2.83
N GLY A 48 2.74 11.21 -3.71
CA GLY A 48 2.92 9.78 -3.93
C GLY A 48 1.82 9.17 -4.77
N ALA A 49 1.85 7.84 -4.89
CA ALA A 49 0.87 7.03 -5.59
C ALA A 49 0.19 6.04 -4.62
N ILE A 50 -1.12 5.86 -4.77
CA ILE A 50 -1.90 4.86 -4.04
C ILE A 50 -2.24 3.73 -5.01
N ASN A 51 -1.91 2.49 -4.64
CA ASN A 51 -2.30 1.31 -5.41
C ASN A 51 -2.81 0.18 -4.51
N GLY A 52 -3.70 -0.64 -5.07
CA GLY A 52 -4.14 -1.90 -4.45
C GLY A 52 -3.14 -3.02 -4.73
N THR A 53 -2.75 -3.75 -3.70
CA THR A 53 -1.90 -4.94 -3.80
C THR A 53 -2.53 -6.12 -3.06
N HIS A 54 -2.25 -7.33 -3.53
CA HIS A 54 -2.74 -8.57 -2.92
C HIS A 54 -1.62 -9.22 -2.10
N ILE A 55 -1.85 -9.40 -0.81
CA ILE A 55 -0.95 -10.15 0.06
C ILE A 55 -1.48 -11.59 0.16
N ILE A 56 -0.69 -12.55 -0.30
CA ILE A 56 -1.03 -13.98 -0.17
C ILE A 56 -1.12 -14.33 1.31
N CYS A 57 -2.17 -15.05 1.69
CA CYS A 57 -2.36 -15.52 3.06
C CYS A 57 -2.67 -17.02 3.06
N CYS A 58 -2.27 -17.73 4.12
CA CYS A 58 -2.62 -19.14 4.33
C CYS A 58 -3.50 -19.27 5.58
N PRO A 59 -4.77 -18.80 5.53
CA PRO A 59 -5.74 -18.88 6.62
C PRO A 59 -6.10 -20.33 6.98
N SER A 60 -6.48 -20.53 8.24
CA SER A 60 -7.03 -21.81 8.70
C SER A 60 -8.34 -22.14 7.96
N ALA A 61 -8.76 -23.41 8.00
CA ALA A 61 -9.93 -23.89 7.28
C ALA A 61 -11.22 -23.09 7.57
N VAL A 62 -11.36 -22.60 8.79
CA VAL A 62 -12.49 -21.81 9.29
C VAL A 62 -12.45 -20.36 8.79
N GLU A 63 -11.25 -19.81 8.55
CA GLU A 63 -11.03 -18.42 8.15
C GLU A 63 -11.04 -18.22 6.61
N ARG A 64 -10.94 -19.31 5.84
CA ARG A 64 -10.89 -19.30 4.36
C ARG A 64 -12.05 -18.54 3.71
N GLY A 65 -13.27 -18.66 4.23
CA GLY A 65 -14.45 -18.00 3.65
C GLY A 65 -14.35 -16.46 3.59
N THR A 66 -13.50 -15.85 4.44
CA THR A 66 -13.29 -14.38 4.48
C THR A 66 -12.01 -13.92 3.78
N SER A 67 -11.21 -14.86 3.26
CA SER A 67 -9.90 -14.59 2.67
C SER A 67 -9.74 -15.20 1.27
N CYS A 68 -10.75 -15.92 0.77
CA CYS A 68 -10.82 -16.31 -0.63
C CYS A 68 -11.25 -15.10 -1.47
N HIS A 69 -10.44 -14.72 -2.46
CA HIS A 69 -10.97 -13.91 -3.56
C HIS A 69 -11.77 -14.81 -4.52
N ARG A 70 -12.44 -14.18 -5.49
CA ARG A 70 -13.39 -14.81 -6.41
C ARG A 70 -12.82 -15.99 -7.23
N GLU A 71 -11.50 -16.09 -7.41
CA GLU A 71 -10.86 -17.22 -8.12
C GLU A 71 -10.24 -18.28 -7.19
N GLY A 72 -10.53 -18.21 -5.89
CA GLY A 72 -10.12 -19.24 -4.94
C GLY A 72 -8.70 -19.10 -4.40
N PHE A 73 -7.93 -18.08 -4.81
CA PHE A 73 -6.69 -17.76 -4.10
C PHE A 73 -6.98 -17.14 -2.74
N LEU A 74 -6.17 -17.49 -1.76
CA LEU A 74 -6.25 -16.94 -0.42
C LEU A 74 -5.38 -15.68 -0.38
N SER A 75 -5.97 -14.50 -0.53
CA SER A 75 -5.25 -13.22 -0.49
C SER A 75 -6.06 -12.13 0.20
N GLN A 76 -5.36 -11.17 0.79
CA GLN A 76 -5.96 -9.98 1.41
C GLN A 76 -5.56 -8.74 0.63
N ASN A 77 -6.56 -7.92 0.28
CA ASN A 77 -6.32 -6.66 -0.42
C ASN A 77 -5.79 -5.62 0.55
N CYS A 78 -4.69 -5.00 0.19
CA CYS A 78 -4.09 -3.90 0.91
C CYS A 78 -3.99 -2.70 -0.03
N LEU A 79 -4.42 -1.53 0.40
CA LEU A 79 -4.01 -0.28 -0.24
C LEU A 79 -2.67 0.13 0.33
N VAL A 80 -1.77 0.46 -0.58
CA VAL A 80 -0.45 0.95 -0.22
C VAL A 80 -0.22 2.27 -0.92
N CYS A 81 0.15 3.28 -0.15
CA CYS A 81 0.64 4.54 -0.65
C CYS A 81 2.16 4.52 -0.59
N CYS A 82 2.80 4.93 -1.67
CA CYS A 82 4.24 5.09 -1.76
C CYS A 82 4.61 6.46 -2.34
N SER A 83 5.73 7.00 -1.90
CA SER A 83 6.39 8.14 -2.55
C SER A 83 7.07 7.70 -3.85
N PHE A 84 7.55 8.68 -4.63
CA PHE A 84 8.19 8.43 -5.93
C PHE A 84 9.56 7.73 -5.82
N ASP A 85 10.21 7.80 -4.65
CA ASP A 85 11.40 7.01 -4.32
C ASP A 85 11.06 5.58 -3.82
N LEU A 86 9.81 5.14 -4.00
CA LEU A 86 9.28 3.82 -3.66
C LEU A 86 9.30 3.50 -2.16
N LYS A 87 9.36 4.51 -1.28
CA LYS A 87 9.17 4.33 0.15
C LYS A 87 7.68 4.30 0.49
N PHE A 88 7.32 3.51 1.49
CA PHE A 88 5.93 3.44 1.93
C PHE A 88 5.58 4.68 2.76
N THR A 89 4.43 5.27 2.49
CA THR A 89 3.89 6.39 3.28
C THR A 89 2.69 5.95 4.11
N TYR A 90 1.87 5.03 3.57
CA TYR A 90 0.68 4.52 4.26
C TYR A 90 0.31 3.11 3.78
N VAL A 91 -0.20 2.26 4.68
CA VAL A 91 -0.68 0.90 4.35
C VAL A 91 -2.02 0.67 5.05
N LEU A 92 -3.04 0.25 4.32
CA LEU A 92 -4.41 0.04 4.80
C LEU A 92 -4.98 -1.31 4.33
N GLU A 93 -5.53 -2.09 5.25
CA GLU A 93 -6.32 -3.28 4.91
C GLU A 93 -7.65 -2.85 4.29
N ILE A 94 -7.99 -3.38 3.11
CA ILE A 94 -9.37 -3.31 2.62
C ILE A 94 -10.02 -4.66 2.82
N ALA A 95 -11.01 -4.71 3.71
CA ALA A 95 -11.95 -5.82 3.76
C ALA A 95 -13.14 -5.53 2.82
N PHE A 96 -13.12 -6.05 1.60
CA PHE A 96 -14.32 -6.12 0.76
C PHE A 96 -15.27 -7.16 1.35
N LYS A 97 -16.11 -6.77 2.31
CA LYS A 97 -17.11 -7.71 2.84
C LYS A 97 -18.31 -7.93 1.92
N HIS A 98 -18.69 -6.98 1.06
CA HIS A 98 -19.91 -7.13 0.24
C HIS A 98 -19.96 -6.32 -1.07
N LEU A 99 -18.83 -5.94 -1.67
CA LEU A 99 -18.84 -5.28 -2.98
C LEU A 99 -17.84 -5.99 -3.88
N TRP A 100 -18.32 -7.06 -4.52
CA TRP A 100 -18.20 -7.49 -5.92
C TRP A 100 -18.86 -8.86 -6.09
#